data_AF-A0A914ZGG7-F1
#
_entry.id   AF-A0A914ZGG7-F1
#
_cell.length_a   1.000
_cell.length_b   1.000
_cell.length_c   1.000
_cell.angle_alpha   90.00
_cell.angle_beta   90.00
_cell.angle_gamma   90.00
#
_symmetry.space_group_name_H-M   'P 1'
#
loop_
_entity.id
_entity.type
_entity.pdbx_description
1 polymer ?
#
loop_
_entity_poly.entity_id
_entity_poly.type
_entity_poly.pdbx_seq_one_letter_code
_entity_poly.pdbx_strand_id
1 'polypeptide(L)'
;MAKDGYKDVGYEYIHIDDCWMSMQRDRAGRLTANATRFPHGIKWLADYVHNLGLKFAIYEDYGTKTCGGYPGSLGHLQTDANTFAQWDVDYLKLDGCYAEESEMPKGYPEMERDLNATGRPIVYACSWPAYLISEQDKSIMEINFINY
;
A
#
# COMPACT_ATOMS: atom_id res chain seq x y z
N MET A 1 2.99 6.77 20.03
CA MET A 1 2.60 5.34 19.95
C MET A 1 3.34 4.45 20.96
N ALA A 2 4.67 4.35 20.90
CA ALA A 2 5.41 3.41 21.75
C ALA A 2 5.60 3.82 23.24
N LYS A 3 5.50 5.12 23.56
CA LYS A 3 5.76 5.64 24.93
C LYS A 3 4.50 5.99 25.72
N ASP A 4 3.42 6.33 25.02
CA ASP A 4 2.24 6.96 25.62
C ASP A 4 1.04 5.98 25.71
N GLY A 5 1.30 4.67 25.76
CA GLY A 5 0.28 3.63 25.98
C GLY A 5 -0.54 3.20 24.76
N TYR A 6 -0.44 3.86 23.61
CA TYR A 6 -1.20 3.46 22.40
C TYR A 6 -0.92 2.02 21.97
N LYS A 7 0.36 1.62 21.97
CA LYS A 7 0.74 0.24 21.64
C LYS A 7 0.14 -0.75 22.63
N ASP A 8 0.14 -0.41 23.93
CA ASP A 8 -0.32 -1.27 25.01
C ASP A 8 -1.84 -1.52 24.96
N VAL A 9 -2.58 -0.66 24.26
CA VAL A 9 -4.03 -0.81 24.01
C VAL A 9 -4.35 -1.26 22.57
N GLY A 10 -3.35 -1.75 21.82
CA GLY A 10 -3.55 -2.45 20.54
C GLY A 10 -3.38 -1.60 19.27
N TYR A 11 -2.95 -0.34 19.36
CA TYR A 11 -2.57 0.40 18.16
C TYR A 11 -1.15 0.01 17.74
N GLU A 12 -1.06 -0.84 16.71
CA GLU A 12 0.21 -1.46 16.30
C GLU A 12 0.79 -0.92 15.00
N TYR A 13 -0.01 -0.31 14.12
CA TYR A 13 0.43 0.12 12.79
C TYR A 13 0.69 1.64 12.73
N ILE A 14 1.81 2.02 12.14
CA ILE A 14 2.11 3.39 11.70
C ILE A 14 1.95 3.44 10.18
N HIS A 15 1.05 4.30 9.70
CA HIS A 15 0.77 4.45 8.27
C HIS A 15 1.38 5.72 7.73
N ILE A 16 2.07 5.59 6.58
CA ILE A 16 2.24 6.70 5.65
C ILE A 16 1.20 6.56 4.54
N ASP A 17 0.55 7.67 4.21
CA ASP A 17 -0.41 7.73 3.11
C ASP A 17 0.29 8.31 1.86
N ASP A 18 -0.49 8.84 0.91
CA ASP A 18 0.00 9.41 -0.33
C ASP A 18 1.10 10.48 -0.12
N CYS A 19 1.77 10.82 -1.21
CA CYS A 19 2.82 11.82 -1.30
C CYS A 19 4.13 11.44 -0.62
N TRP A 20 4.42 10.18 -0.24
CA TRP A 20 5.72 9.82 0.37
C TRP A 20 6.87 9.72 -0.64
N MET A 21 6.56 9.33 -1.88
CA MET A 21 7.52 8.95 -2.90
C MET A 21 8.09 10.14 -3.69
N SER A 22 9.13 9.88 -4.46
CA SER A 22 9.66 10.76 -5.51
C SER A 22 8.68 10.84 -6.69
N MET A 23 8.75 11.92 -7.47
CA MET A 23 7.98 12.06 -8.71
C MET A 23 8.44 11.11 -9.83
N GLN A 24 9.58 10.44 -9.64
CA GLN A 24 10.14 9.52 -10.62
C GLN A 24 10.56 8.21 -9.96
N ARG A 25 10.31 7.11 -10.68
CA ARG A 25 10.87 5.79 -10.40
C ARG A 25 12.37 5.77 -10.71
N ASP A 26 13.11 4.83 -10.12
CA ASP A 26 14.51 4.62 -10.48
C ASP A 26 14.67 4.02 -11.89
N ARG A 27 15.92 3.86 -12.35
CA ARG A 27 16.22 3.31 -13.68
C ARG A 27 15.72 1.87 -13.88
N ALA A 28 15.48 1.13 -12.81
CA ALA A 28 14.93 -0.22 -12.84
C ALA A 28 13.39 -0.23 -12.72
N GLY A 29 12.76 0.95 -12.72
CA GLY A 29 11.30 1.09 -12.60
C GLY A 29 10.77 0.94 -11.18
N ARG A 30 11.63 0.96 -10.14
CA ARG A 30 11.19 0.85 -8.75
C ARG A 30 10.80 2.19 -8.17
N LEU A 31 9.84 2.17 -7.25
CA LEU A 31 9.49 3.32 -6.42
C LEU A 31 10.71 3.79 -5.62
N THR A 32 10.80 5.10 -5.40
CA THR A 32 11.84 5.68 -4.55
C THR A 32 11.22 6.67 -3.59
N ALA A 33 11.73 6.73 -2.35
CA ALA A 33 11.28 7.72 -1.37
C ALA A 33 11.73 9.12 -1.80
N ASN A 34 10.98 10.16 -1.44
CA ASN A 34 11.46 11.53 -1.62
C ASN A 34 12.72 11.76 -0.77
N ALA A 35 13.87 11.95 -1.41
CA ALA A 35 15.16 12.00 -0.70
C ALA A 35 15.32 13.19 0.27
N THR A 36 14.56 14.27 0.08
CA THR A 36 14.58 15.43 1.00
C THR A 36 13.77 15.14 2.27
N ARG A 37 12.62 14.48 2.14
CA ARG A 37 11.69 14.19 3.25
C ARG A 37 11.99 12.87 3.96
N PHE A 38 12.53 11.90 3.22
CA PHE A 38 12.92 10.57 3.68
C PHE A 38 14.40 10.31 3.36
N PRO A 39 15.34 11.09 3.94
CA PRO A 39 16.76 11.02 3.59
C PRO A 39 17.42 9.66 3.89
N HIS A 40 16.83 8.88 4.81
CA HIS A 40 17.28 7.52 5.13
C HIS A 40 16.54 6.42 4.36
N GLY A 41 15.51 6.78 3.57
CA GLY A 41 14.68 5.84 2.82
C GLY A 41 13.66 5.05 3.66
N ILE A 42 12.82 4.29 2.97
CA ILE A 42 11.69 3.57 3.59
C ILE A 42 12.15 2.38 4.42
N LYS A 43 13.11 1.57 3.93
CA LYS A 43 13.65 0.44 4.70
C LYS A 43 14.14 0.85 6.09
N TRP A 44 14.88 1.95 6.18
CA TRP A 44 15.36 2.47 7.46
C TRP A 44 14.20 2.90 8.38
N LEU A 45 13.16 3.51 7.81
CA LEU A 45 11.98 3.91 8.57
C LEU A 45 11.20 2.69 9.09
N ALA A 46 11.05 1.65 8.26
CA ALA A 46 10.46 0.39 8.67
C ALA A 46 11.25 -0.24 9.82
N ASP A 47 12.58 -0.34 9.69
CA ASP A 47 13.47 -0.84 10.76
C ASP A 47 13.32 -0.05 12.05
N TYR A 48 13.22 1.27 11.97
CA TYR A 48 12.98 2.13 13.14
C TYR A 48 11.63 1.83 13.80
N VAL A 49 10.56 1.68 13.00
CA VAL A 49 9.21 1.35 13.50
C VAL A 49 9.20 -0.05 14.15
N HIS A 50 9.84 -1.05 13.53
CA HIS A 50 9.96 -2.40 14.08
C HIS A 50 10.74 -2.44 15.39
N ASN A 51 11.81 -1.66 15.51
CA ASN A 51 12.59 -1.54 16.75
C ASN A 51 11.77 -0.97 17.93
N LEU A 52 10.64 -0.30 17.65
CA LEU A 52 9.69 0.16 18.68
C LEU A 52 8.62 -0.90 19.01
N GLY A 53 8.66 -2.06 18.35
CA GLY A 53 7.65 -3.12 18.44
C GLY A 53 6.33 -2.74 17.75
N LEU A 54 6.39 -1.89 16.73
CA LEU A 54 5.25 -1.48 15.90
C LEU A 54 5.41 -2.06 14.49
N LYS A 55 4.37 -1.94 13.67
CA LYS A 55 4.30 -2.37 12.27
C LYS A 55 4.24 -1.17 11.33
N PHE A 56 4.87 -1.27 10.17
CA PHE A 56 4.96 -0.19 9.20
C PHE A 56 4.04 -0.42 8.01
N ALA A 57 3.21 0.58 7.72
CA ALA A 57 2.23 0.55 6.64
C ALA A 57 2.54 1.62 5.59
N ILE A 58 2.44 1.24 4.31
CA ILE A 58 2.68 2.11 3.16
C ILE A 58 1.41 2.27 2.32
N TYR A 59 1.42 3.32 1.51
CA TYR A 59 0.39 3.62 0.54
C TYR A 59 0.92 3.47 -0.88
N GLU A 60 0.05 2.99 -1.74
CA GLU A 60 0.21 3.04 -3.19
C GLU A 60 -1.16 3.18 -3.88
N ASP A 61 -1.17 3.36 -5.19
CA ASP A 61 -2.38 3.41 -6.02
C ASP A 61 -2.29 2.40 -7.17
N TYR A 62 -3.40 1.70 -7.46
CA TYR A 62 -3.48 0.78 -8.58
C TYR A 62 -3.26 1.46 -9.94
N GLY A 63 -3.73 2.69 -10.11
CA GLY A 63 -3.76 3.38 -11.39
C GLY A 63 -2.39 3.85 -11.91
N THR A 64 -2.42 4.68 -12.94
CA THR A 64 -1.19 5.23 -13.54
C THR A 64 -0.49 6.25 -12.64
N LYS A 65 -1.23 6.84 -11.70
CA LYS A 65 -0.75 7.80 -10.71
C LYS A 65 -1.50 7.62 -9.40
N THR A 66 -0.89 8.03 -8.30
CA THR A 66 -1.62 8.23 -7.04
C THR A 66 -2.58 9.41 -7.16
N CYS A 67 -3.55 9.51 -6.24
CA CYS A 67 -4.47 10.65 -6.18
C CYS A 67 -3.74 12.01 -6.13
N GLY A 68 -2.60 12.08 -5.45
CA GLY A 68 -1.69 13.23 -5.36
C GLY A 68 -0.79 13.44 -6.58
N GLY A 69 -0.91 12.59 -7.61
CA GLY A 69 -0.21 12.72 -8.88
C GLY A 69 1.20 12.10 -8.92
N TYR A 70 1.56 11.27 -7.95
CA TYR A 70 2.83 10.54 -7.91
C TYR A 70 2.76 9.27 -8.77
N PRO A 71 3.87 8.58 -9.09
CA PRO A 71 3.84 7.35 -9.88
C PRO A 71 2.95 6.27 -9.25
N GLY A 72 1.94 5.77 -9.97
CA GLY A 72 1.10 4.65 -9.51
C GLY A 72 1.64 3.29 -9.96
N SER A 73 1.00 2.20 -9.54
CA SER A 73 1.47 0.83 -9.76
C SER A 73 0.98 0.14 -11.04
N LEU A 74 0.15 0.78 -11.87
CA LEU A 74 -0.29 0.16 -13.12
C LEU A 74 0.93 -0.16 -14.02
N GLY A 75 1.07 -1.44 -14.39
CA GLY A 75 2.23 -1.95 -15.14
C GLY A 75 3.48 -2.23 -14.29
N HIS A 76 3.42 -2.03 -12.98
CA HIS A 76 4.53 -2.21 -12.03
C HIS A 76 4.18 -3.07 -10.80
N LEU A 77 2.98 -3.64 -10.72
CA LEU A 77 2.45 -4.38 -9.55
C LEU A 77 3.48 -5.33 -8.92
N GLN A 78 3.99 -6.29 -9.69
CA GLN A 78 4.97 -7.26 -9.19
C GLN A 78 6.27 -6.60 -8.71
N THR A 79 6.73 -5.55 -9.39
CA THR A 79 7.95 -4.80 -9.00
C THR A 79 7.73 -4.06 -7.69
N ASP A 80 6.55 -3.47 -7.51
CA ASP A 80 6.19 -2.69 -6.33
C ASP A 80 5.96 -3.61 -5.13
N ALA A 81 5.23 -4.72 -5.31
CA ALA A 81 5.08 -5.76 -4.29
C ALA A 81 6.44 -6.26 -3.78
N ASN A 82 7.37 -6.59 -4.70
CA ASN A 82 8.73 -6.98 -4.34
C ASN A 82 9.48 -5.87 -3.60
N THR A 83 9.28 -4.61 -4.00
CA THR A 83 9.92 -3.46 -3.36
C THR A 83 9.41 -3.28 -1.92
N PHE A 84 8.11 -3.39 -1.69
CA PHE A 84 7.51 -3.31 -0.35
C PHE A 84 8.00 -4.43 0.57
N ALA A 85 8.05 -5.66 0.07
CA ALA A 85 8.58 -6.79 0.82
C ALA A 85 10.07 -6.61 1.17
N GLN A 86 10.88 -6.13 0.22
CA GLN A 86 12.31 -5.81 0.45
C GLN A 86 12.51 -4.69 1.47
N TRP A 87 11.52 -3.80 1.62
CA TRP A 87 11.52 -2.73 2.62
C TRP A 87 10.94 -3.13 3.96
N ASP A 88 10.56 -4.40 4.14
CA ASP A 88 9.91 -4.90 5.34
C ASP A 88 8.58 -4.20 5.66
N VAL A 89 7.80 -3.81 4.65
CA VAL A 89 6.45 -3.26 4.84
C VAL A 89 5.51 -4.34 5.40
N ASP A 90 4.65 -4.00 6.35
CA ASP A 90 3.70 -4.94 6.98
C ASP A 90 2.26 -4.76 6.49
N TYR A 91 1.97 -3.65 5.82
CA TYR A 91 0.64 -3.30 5.36
C TYR A 91 0.71 -2.41 4.12
N LEU A 92 -0.12 -2.70 3.11
CA LEU A 92 -0.33 -1.87 1.94
C LEU A 92 -1.78 -1.38 1.89
N LYS A 93 -1.98 -0.07 1.86
CA LYS A 93 -3.21 0.54 1.34
C LYS A 93 -3.04 0.72 -0.17
N LEU A 94 -3.94 0.17 -0.97
CA LEU A 94 -3.96 0.38 -2.42
C LEU A 94 -5.20 1.17 -2.83
N ASP A 95 -4.97 2.40 -3.28
CA ASP A 95 -5.99 3.31 -3.80
C ASP A 95 -6.29 3.01 -5.29
N GLY A 96 -7.21 3.77 -5.89
CA GLY A 96 -7.72 3.50 -7.24
C GLY A 96 -7.84 4.73 -8.14
N CYS A 97 -7.18 5.85 -7.83
CA CYS A 97 -7.21 7.02 -8.69
C CYS A 97 -6.51 6.73 -10.04
N TYR A 98 -6.91 7.41 -11.11
CA TYR A 98 -6.28 7.27 -12.43
C TYR A 98 -6.20 5.82 -12.98
N ALA A 99 -7.15 4.97 -12.57
CA ALA A 99 -7.36 3.63 -13.11
C ALA A 99 -8.71 3.56 -13.84
N GLU A 100 -8.79 2.71 -14.85
CA GLU A 100 -10.06 2.36 -15.47
C GLU A 100 -10.84 1.40 -14.57
N GLU A 101 -12.08 1.72 -14.25
CA GLU A 101 -12.94 0.91 -13.35
C GLU A 101 -13.05 -0.54 -13.83
N SER A 102 -13.10 -0.76 -15.16
CA SER A 102 -13.18 -2.09 -15.77
C SER A 102 -11.95 -2.98 -15.54
N GLU A 103 -10.80 -2.40 -15.19
CA GLU A 103 -9.57 -3.14 -14.93
C GLU A 103 -9.34 -3.44 -13.44
N MET A 104 -10.01 -2.72 -12.54
CA MET A 104 -9.92 -2.94 -11.09
C MET A 104 -10.25 -4.39 -10.66
N PRO A 105 -11.27 -5.09 -11.24
CA PRO A 105 -11.53 -6.49 -10.92
C PRO A 105 -10.40 -7.47 -11.24
N LYS A 106 -9.44 -7.08 -12.09
CA LYS A 106 -8.24 -7.87 -12.37
C LYS A 106 -7.05 -7.37 -11.56
N GLY A 107 -6.88 -6.05 -11.49
CA GLY A 107 -5.73 -5.39 -10.90
C GLY A 107 -5.59 -5.58 -9.39
N TYR A 108 -6.69 -5.42 -8.64
CA TYR A 108 -6.65 -5.58 -7.18
C TYR A 108 -6.30 -7.03 -6.77
N PRO A 109 -6.90 -8.08 -7.37
CA PRO A 109 -6.47 -9.46 -7.15
C PRO A 109 -5.06 -9.78 -7.67
N GLU A 110 -4.56 -9.08 -8.68
CA GLU A 110 -3.18 -9.25 -9.17
C GLU A 110 -2.17 -8.76 -8.13
N MET A 111 -2.38 -7.56 -7.56
CA MET A 111 -1.54 -7.08 -6.45
C MET A 111 -1.59 -8.03 -5.25
N GLU A 112 -2.75 -8.60 -4.90
CA GLU A 112 -2.83 -9.61 -3.82
C GLU A 112 -1.90 -10.81 -4.11
N ARG A 113 -1.97 -11.35 -5.33
CA ARG A 113 -1.11 -12.47 -5.75
C ARG A 113 0.36 -12.09 -5.71
N ASP A 114 0.70 -10.90 -6.18
CA ASP A 114 2.08 -10.41 -6.22
C ASP A 114 2.64 -10.20 -4.82
N LEU A 115 1.85 -9.67 -3.88
CA LEU A 115 2.21 -9.55 -2.46
C LEU A 115 2.42 -10.93 -1.83
N ASN A 116 1.50 -11.86 -2.06
CA ASN A 116 1.61 -13.23 -1.54
C ASN A 116 2.86 -13.95 -2.08
N ALA A 117 3.19 -13.75 -3.35
CA ALA A 117 4.36 -14.34 -4.00
C ALA A 117 5.69 -13.86 -3.40
N THR A 118 5.72 -12.72 -2.70
CA THR A 118 6.93 -12.24 -2.00
C THR A 118 7.31 -13.11 -0.80
N GLY A 119 6.37 -13.89 -0.25
CA GLY A 119 6.54 -14.66 0.98
C GLY A 119 6.53 -13.84 2.27
N ARG A 120 6.40 -12.51 2.19
CA ARG A 120 6.20 -11.64 3.35
C ARG A 120 4.70 -11.47 3.64
N PRO A 121 4.22 -11.71 4.86
CA PRO A 121 2.85 -11.35 5.24
C PRO A 121 2.68 -9.82 5.23
N ILE A 122 1.86 -9.32 4.29
CA ILE A 122 1.53 -7.90 4.16
C ILE A 122 0.01 -7.79 4.22
N VAL A 123 -0.52 -7.05 5.20
CA VAL A 123 -1.96 -6.76 5.26
C VAL A 123 -2.33 -5.92 4.05
N TYR A 124 -3.33 -6.36 3.29
CA TYR A 124 -3.72 -5.71 2.05
C TYR A 124 -5.08 -5.03 2.20
N ALA A 125 -5.09 -3.70 2.14
CA ALA A 125 -6.29 -2.88 2.27
C ALA A 125 -6.65 -2.24 0.94
N CYS A 126 -7.74 -2.73 0.36
CA CYS A 126 -8.20 -2.35 -0.96
C CYS A 126 -9.21 -1.21 -0.88
N SER A 127 -8.95 -0.09 -1.56
CA SER A 127 -9.98 0.93 -1.76
C SER A 127 -10.95 0.57 -2.90
N TRP A 128 -10.74 -0.52 -3.65
CA TRP A 128 -11.51 -0.88 -4.85
C TRP A 128 -13.01 -0.54 -4.78
N PRO A 129 -13.78 -0.98 -3.77
CA PRO A 129 -15.21 -0.75 -3.77
C PRO A 129 -15.62 0.72 -3.64
N ALA A 130 -14.76 1.57 -3.09
CA ALA A 130 -15.00 3.01 -3.01
C ALA A 130 -14.94 3.69 -4.39
N TYR A 131 -14.34 3.05 -5.39
CA TYR A 131 -14.20 3.57 -6.75
C TYR A 131 -15.23 3.01 -7.74
N LEU A 132 -16.09 2.06 -7.33
CA LEU A 132 -17.14 1.46 -8.15
C LEU A 132 -18.41 2.35 -8.26
N ILE A 133 -18.25 3.68 -8.33
CA ILE A 133 -19.36 4.64 -8.20
C ILE A 133 -20.30 4.61 -9.44
N SER A 134 -19.85 4.07 -10.58
CA SER A 134 -20.67 4.00 -11.80
C SER A 134 -21.65 2.81 -11.81
N GLU A 135 -21.43 1.79 -10.98
CA GLU A 135 -22.40 0.71 -10.76
C GLU A 135 -23.50 1.19 -9.80
N GLN A 136 -24.50 1.85 -10.38
CA GLN A 136 -25.72 2.28 -9.71
C GLN A 136 -26.64 1.08 -9.40
N ASP A 137 -26.12 0.05 -8.74
CA ASP A 137 -26.93 -0.92 -8.00
C ASP A 137 -26.49 -0.94 -6.53
N LYS A 138 -27.33 -0.33 -5.69
CA LYS A 138 -27.18 -0.25 -4.24
C LYS A 138 -27.45 -1.59 -3.57
N SER A 139 -26.86 -2.68 -4.07
CA SER A 139 -26.76 -3.90 -3.30
C SER A 139 -25.56 -3.73 -2.37
N ILE A 140 -25.85 -3.72 -1.08
CA ILE A 140 -24.86 -3.64 -0.01
C ILE A 140 -23.82 -4.73 -0.28
N MET A 141 -22.54 -4.37 -0.42
CA MET A 141 -21.48 -5.36 -0.32
C MET A 141 -21.55 -5.97 1.08
N GLU A 142 -22.08 -7.19 1.19
CA GLU A 142 -21.96 -7.99 2.40
C GLU A 142 -20.49 -8.42 2.53
N ILE A 143 -19.78 -7.79 3.46
CA ILE A 143 -18.44 -8.23 3.88
C ILE A 143 -18.63 -9.52 4.69
N ASN A 144 -18.55 -10.66 4.00
CA ASN A 144 -18.47 -11.96 4.65
C ASN A 144 -17.03 -12.13 5.16
N PHE A 145 -16.81 -11.85 6.45
CA PHE A 145 -15.58 -12.23 7.12
C PHE A 145 -15.47 -13.75 7.11
N ILE A 146 -14.53 -14.29 6.34
CA ILE A 146 -14.12 -15.69 6.46
C ILE A 146 -13.36 -15.79 7.78
N ASN A 147 -14.03 -16.34 8.79
CA ASN A 147 -13.37 -16.76 10.02
C ASN A 147 -12.52 -17.99 9.70
N TYR A 148 -11.21 -17.91 9.95
CA TYR A 148 -10.30 -19.05 9.99
C TYR A 148 -10.45 -19.81 11.30
#